data_AF-A0A453T0C0-F1
#
_entry.id   AF-A0A453T0C0-F1
#
_cell.length_a   1.000
_cell.length_b   1.000
_cell.length_c   1.000
_cell.angle_alpha   90.00
_cell.angle_beta   90.00
_cell.angle_gamma   90.00
#
_symmetry.space_group_name_H-M   'P 1'
#
loop_
_entity.id
_entity.type
_entity.pdbx_description
1 polymer ?
#
loop_
_entity_poly.entity_id
_entity_poly.type
_entity_poly.pdbx_seq_one_letter_code
_entity_poly.pdbx_strand_id
1 'polypeptide(L)'
;MSVAKQEGLEKKFKLSTTIGTTNMRLFDSDGKIRKYDTPEDILKDFFKLRLQFYGRREAVMLQNIGEELLMLKNKVRFILAVISGDIKLFKRNRAERFLELKQKGYEPFPKRNITPDPVAVGGATEVDEGIHASDYEYLIAMAVGGTFTPEKVQELIAQQKKLEDEAESLGKATPKTLWLRDLDALEKELDVIKQ
;
A
#
# COMPACT_ATOMS: atom_id res chain seq x y z
N MET A 1 38.20 51.79 9.62
CA MET A 1 37.13 51.13 10.39
C MET A 1 35.86 51.97 10.55
N SER A 2 35.93 53.29 10.82
CA SER A 2 34.75 54.15 11.06
C SER A 2 33.79 54.27 9.85
N VAL A 3 34.33 54.44 8.63
CA VAL A 3 33.55 54.59 7.39
C VAL A 3 32.81 53.30 7.01
N ALA A 4 33.40 52.13 7.29
CA ALA A 4 32.77 50.84 7.02
C ALA A 4 31.64 50.48 7.99
N LYS A 5 31.66 51.02 9.22
CA LYS A 5 30.54 50.89 10.17
C LYS A 5 29.36 51.79 9.82
N GLN A 6 29.59 52.96 9.22
CA GLN A 6 28.53 53.89 8.82
C GLN A 6 27.72 53.41 7.59
N GLU A 7 28.36 52.75 6.62
CA GLU A 7 27.68 52.19 5.43
C GLU A 7 26.98 50.84 5.69
N GLY A 8 27.20 50.23 6.86
CA GLY A 8 26.80 48.86 7.15
C GLY A 8 27.76 47.85 6.52
N LEU A 9 28.42 47.05 7.36
CA LEU A 9 29.42 46.08 6.92
C LEU A 9 28.83 45.09 5.90
N GLU A 10 27.60 44.63 6.10
CA GLU A 10 26.90 43.70 5.21
C GLU A 10 26.75 44.25 3.79
N LYS A 11 26.44 45.54 3.64
CA LYS A 11 26.29 46.20 2.35
C LYS A 11 27.64 46.42 1.67
N LYS A 12 28.66 46.80 2.45
CA LYS A 12 30.04 47.03 1.95
C LYS A 12 30.70 45.73 1.47
N PHE A 13 30.44 44.62 2.16
CA PHE A 13 30.94 43.29 1.82
C PHE A 13 29.98 42.47 0.95
N LYS A 14 28.83 43.03 0.55
CA LYS A 14 27.81 42.38 -0.30
C LYS A 14 27.34 41.03 0.27
N LEU A 15 27.19 40.96 1.58
CA LEU A 15 26.77 39.74 2.29
C LEU A 15 25.25 39.53 2.28
N SER A 16 24.47 40.51 1.79
CA SER A 16 23.01 40.46 1.70
C SER A 16 22.52 40.50 0.26
N THR A 17 21.61 39.60 -0.10
CA THR A 17 20.85 39.63 -1.35
C THR A 17 19.35 39.57 -1.07
N THR A 18 18.54 40.10 -1.98
CA THR A 18 17.08 40.06 -1.88
C THR A 18 16.54 38.98 -2.81
N ILE A 19 15.67 38.11 -2.28
CA ILE A 19 14.99 37.07 -3.05
C ILE A 19 13.52 37.49 -3.19
N GLY A 20 13.04 37.66 -4.42
CA GLY A 20 11.63 38.00 -4.70
C GLY A 20 10.75 36.75 -4.75
N THR A 21 9.63 36.75 -4.00
CA THR A 21 8.71 35.60 -3.87
C THR A 21 7.38 35.80 -4.62
N THR A 22 7.30 36.78 -5.54
CA THR A 22 6.05 37.22 -6.19
C THR A 22 5.46 36.22 -7.19
N ASN A 23 6.28 35.31 -7.73
CA ASN A 23 5.89 34.39 -8.82
C ASN A 23 5.69 32.95 -8.33
N MET A 24 4.64 32.71 -7.53
CA MET A 24 4.24 31.36 -7.12
C MET A 24 3.14 30.83 -8.06
N ARG A 25 3.51 30.18 -9.17
CA ARG A 25 2.56 29.51 -10.08
C ARG A 25 2.82 28.00 -10.05
N LEU A 26 1.82 27.22 -9.70
CA LEU A 26 1.90 25.77 -9.58
C LEU A 26 0.73 25.10 -10.30
N PHE A 27 0.88 23.82 -10.62
CA PHE A 27 -0.24 23.00 -11.08
C PHE A 27 -1.09 22.57 -9.88
N ASP A 28 -2.40 22.74 -9.99
CA ASP A 28 -3.37 22.25 -9.03
C ASP A 28 -3.61 20.73 -9.19
N SER A 29 -4.42 20.12 -8.32
CA SER A 29 -4.79 18.69 -8.39
C SER A 29 -5.38 18.26 -9.73
N ASP A 30 -6.01 19.20 -10.44
CA ASP A 30 -6.62 18.99 -11.76
C ASP A 30 -5.66 19.27 -12.93
N GLY A 31 -4.37 19.52 -12.66
CA GLY A 31 -3.37 19.81 -13.68
C GLY A 31 -3.49 21.21 -14.31
N LYS A 32 -4.24 22.13 -13.69
CA LYS A 32 -4.41 23.51 -14.15
C LYS A 32 -3.39 24.43 -13.48
N ILE A 33 -2.84 25.38 -14.23
CA ILE A 33 -1.90 26.38 -13.69
C ILE A 33 -2.68 27.40 -12.86
N ARG A 34 -2.31 27.54 -11.59
CA ARG A 34 -2.87 28.51 -10.65
C ARG A 34 -1.77 29.37 -10.06
N LYS A 35 -2.05 30.67 -9.91
CA LYS A 35 -1.18 31.60 -9.18
C LYS A 35 -1.61 31.60 -7.71
N TYR A 36 -0.64 31.49 -6.81
CA TYR A 36 -0.81 31.61 -5.37
C TYR A 36 -0.17 32.93 -4.92
N ASP A 37 -0.83 33.65 -4.00
CA ASP A 37 -0.32 34.91 -3.48
C ASP A 37 0.51 34.70 -2.20
N THR A 38 0.19 33.63 -1.45
CA THR A 38 0.88 33.27 -0.19
C THR A 38 1.24 31.78 -0.17
N PRO A 39 2.36 31.39 0.47
CA PRO A 39 2.71 29.97 0.63
C PRO A 39 1.68 29.20 1.48
N GLU A 40 0.96 29.88 2.36
CA GLU A 40 -0.11 29.30 3.18
C GLU A 40 -1.28 28.80 2.33
N ASP A 41 -1.56 29.44 1.20
CA ASP A 41 -2.63 29.00 0.29
C ASP A 41 -2.26 27.69 -0.41
N ILE A 42 -0.98 27.53 -0.77
CA ILE A 42 -0.45 26.26 -1.29
C ILE A 42 -0.62 25.16 -0.23
N LEU A 43 -0.29 25.47 1.02
CA LEU A 43 -0.39 24.53 2.14
C LEU A 43 -1.84 24.11 2.41
N LYS A 44 -2.81 25.03 2.35
CA LYS A 44 -4.24 24.73 2.54
C LYS A 44 -4.77 23.78 1.47
N ASP A 45 -4.39 23.99 0.21
CA ASP A 45 -4.83 23.14 -0.90
C ASP A 45 -4.17 21.76 -0.81
N PHE A 46 -2.88 21.71 -0.50
CA PHE A 46 -2.17 20.47 -0.22
C PHE A 46 -2.80 19.70 0.95
N PHE A 47 -3.16 20.37 2.05
CA PHE A 47 -3.71 19.72 3.23
C PHE A 47 -5.02 18.98 2.94
N LYS A 48 -5.94 19.63 2.20
CA LYS A 48 -7.22 19.03 1.81
C LYS A 48 -7.02 17.78 0.96
N LEU A 49 -6.18 17.89 -0.07
CA LEU A 49 -5.87 16.78 -0.97
C LEU A 49 -5.23 15.63 -0.19
N ARG A 50 -4.21 15.93 0.62
CA ARG A 50 -3.47 14.93 1.38
C ARG A 50 -4.38 14.15 2.33
N LEU A 51 -5.27 14.83 3.05
CA LEU A 51 -6.19 14.17 3.97
C LEU A 51 -7.15 13.20 3.26
N GLN A 52 -7.65 13.56 2.07
CA GLN A 52 -8.48 12.67 1.27
C GLN A 52 -7.70 11.41 0.84
N PHE A 53 -6.43 11.57 0.46
CA PHE A 53 -5.57 10.44 0.10
C PHE A 53 -5.26 9.53 1.28
N TYR A 54 -5.18 10.05 2.51
CA TYR A 54 -5.08 9.18 3.70
C TYR A 54 -6.33 8.33 3.91
N GLY A 55 -7.53 8.87 3.64
CA GLY A 55 -8.77 8.07 3.68
C GLY A 55 -8.80 6.99 2.59
N ARG A 56 -8.35 7.32 1.37
CA ARG A 56 -8.20 6.32 0.29
C ARG A 56 -7.18 5.24 0.67
N ARG A 57 -6.06 5.64 1.28
CA ARG A 57 -5.01 4.74 1.73
C ARG A 57 -5.53 3.75 2.77
N GLU A 58 -6.25 4.25 3.77
CA GLU A 58 -6.87 3.42 4.80
C GLU A 58 -7.82 2.37 4.19
N ALA A 59 -8.69 2.78 3.27
CA ALA A 59 -9.60 1.87 2.57
C ALA A 59 -8.85 0.77 1.80
N VAL A 60 -7.79 1.13 1.07
CA VAL A 60 -6.95 0.16 0.33
C VAL A 60 -6.21 -0.78 1.29
N MET A 61 -5.69 -0.27 2.41
CA MET A 61 -5.03 -1.10 3.42
C MET A 61 -5.99 -2.12 4.04
N LEU A 62 -7.22 -1.70 4.39
CA LEU A 62 -8.25 -2.62 4.89
C LEU A 62 -8.66 -3.66 3.85
N GLN A 63 -8.78 -3.26 2.57
CA GLN A 63 -9.05 -4.19 1.48
C GLN A 63 -7.93 -5.24 1.36
N ASN A 64 -6.67 -4.80 1.34
CA ASN A 64 -5.51 -5.69 1.22
C ASN A 64 -5.44 -6.68 2.39
N ILE A 65 -5.63 -6.20 3.63
CA ILE A 65 -5.64 -7.08 4.81
C ILE A 65 -6.82 -8.07 4.72
N GLY A 66 -7.99 -7.63 4.24
CA GLY A 66 -9.14 -8.51 4.01
C GLY A 66 -8.86 -9.61 2.99
N GLU A 67 -8.24 -9.27 1.86
CA GLU A 67 -7.81 -10.23 0.83
C GLU A 67 -6.77 -11.22 1.38
N GLU A 68 -5.79 -10.73 2.15
CA GLU A 68 -4.79 -11.58 2.80
C GLU A 68 -5.39 -12.54 3.83
N LEU A 69 -6.33 -12.06 4.65
CA LEU A 69 -7.06 -12.88 5.61
C LEU A 69 -7.86 -13.97 4.92
N LEU A 70 -8.53 -13.64 3.81
CA LEU A 70 -9.26 -14.63 3.01
C LEU A 70 -8.31 -15.68 2.41
N MET A 71 -7.15 -15.25 1.91
CA MET A 71 -6.12 -16.15 1.42
C MET A 71 -5.60 -17.08 2.53
N LEU A 72 -5.32 -16.56 3.73
CA LEU A 72 -4.88 -17.37 4.87
C LEU A 72 -5.96 -18.37 5.31
N LYS A 73 -7.23 -17.94 5.39
CA LYS A 73 -8.37 -18.82 5.70
C LYS A 73 -8.47 -19.98 4.70
N ASN A 74 -8.30 -19.69 3.41
CA ASN A 74 -8.30 -20.73 2.37
C ASN A 74 -7.09 -21.68 2.49
N LYS A 75 -5.90 -21.15 2.82
CA LYS A 75 -4.71 -21.98 3.07
C LYS A 75 -4.92 -22.92 4.25
N VAL A 76 -5.44 -22.41 5.38
CA VAL A 76 -5.74 -23.22 6.58
C VAL A 76 -6.79 -24.29 6.26
N ARG A 77 -7.89 -23.91 5.60
CA ARG A 77 -8.96 -24.83 5.19
C ARG A 77 -8.42 -25.95 4.28
N PHE A 78 -7.56 -25.58 3.33
CA PHE A 78 -6.94 -26.53 2.41
C PHE A 78 -6.00 -27.50 3.11
N ILE A 79 -5.12 -27.02 4.01
CA ILE A 79 -4.22 -27.89 4.76
C ILE A 79 -5.00 -28.87 5.62
N LEU A 80 -6.02 -28.40 6.35
CA LEU A 80 -6.86 -29.27 7.17
C LEU A 80 -7.57 -30.34 6.33
N ALA A 81 -8.10 -29.98 5.16
CA ALA A 81 -8.75 -30.89 4.23
C ALA A 81 -7.78 -31.90 3.57
N VAL A 82 -6.50 -31.56 3.46
CA VAL A 82 -5.47 -32.49 2.99
C VAL A 82 -5.08 -33.46 4.11
N ILE A 83 -4.93 -32.98 5.35
CA ILE A 83 -4.61 -33.80 6.52
C ILE A 83 -5.75 -34.80 6.83
N SER A 84 -7.01 -34.37 6.71
CA SER A 84 -8.18 -35.25 6.88
C SER A 84 -8.33 -36.30 5.78
N GLY A 85 -7.62 -36.14 4.64
CA GLY A 85 -7.73 -37.00 3.48
C GLY A 85 -8.91 -36.66 2.55
N ASP A 86 -9.64 -35.56 2.80
CA ASP A 86 -10.75 -35.09 1.96
C ASP A 86 -10.28 -34.60 0.59
N ILE A 87 -9.05 -34.06 0.50
CA ILE A 87 -8.42 -33.64 -0.76
C ILE A 87 -7.22 -34.56 -1.03
N LYS A 88 -7.33 -35.37 -2.09
CA LYS A 88 -6.24 -36.26 -2.54
C LYS A 88 -5.41 -35.58 -3.61
N LEU A 89 -4.20 -35.14 -3.25
CA LEU A 89 -3.30 -34.40 -4.14
C LEU A 89 -2.41 -35.33 -4.99
N PHE A 90 -2.00 -36.47 -4.45
CA PHE A 90 -1.10 -37.40 -5.11
C PHE A 90 -1.81 -38.22 -6.20
N LYS A 91 -1.15 -38.41 -7.36
CA LYS A 91 -1.62 -39.15 -8.54
C LYS A 91 -2.81 -38.55 -9.33
N ARG A 92 -3.05 -37.23 -9.27
CA ARG A 92 -4.10 -36.53 -10.06
C ARG A 92 -3.53 -35.49 -11.03
N ASN A 93 -4.24 -35.26 -12.13
CA ASN A 93 -3.85 -34.26 -13.12
C ASN A 93 -4.12 -32.83 -12.59
N ARG A 94 -3.37 -31.83 -13.08
CA ARG A 94 -3.47 -30.43 -12.63
C ARG A 94 -4.89 -29.87 -12.79
N ALA A 95 -5.55 -30.20 -13.90
CA ALA A 95 -6.91 -29.77 -14.21
C ALA A 95 -7.98 -30.36 -13.26
N GLU A 96 -7.79 -31.61 -12.81
CA GLU A 96 -8.72 -32.28 -11.89
C GLU A 96 -8.67 -31.65 -10.49
N ARG A 97 -7.46 -31.32 -10.02
CA ARG A 97 -7.28 -30.62 -8.73
C ARG A 97 -7.95 -29.24 -8.75
N PHE A 98 -7.83 -28.51 -9.86
CA PHE A 98 -8.51 -27.23 -10.05
C PHE A 98 -10.03 -27.38 -9.99
N LEU A 99 -10.58 -28.38 -10.68
CA LEU A 99 -12.03 -28.61 -10.70
C LEU A 99 -12.55 -28.95 -9.30
N GLU A 100 -11.81 -29.76 -8.53
CA GLU A 100 -12.15 -30.08 -7.14
C GLU A 100 -12.13 -28.84 -6.23
N LEU A 101 -11.12 -27.96 -6.37
CA LEU A 101 -11.04 -26.71 -5.61
C LEU A 101 -12.19 -25.75 -5.95
N LYS A 102 -12.53 -25.64 -7.24
CA LYS A 102 -13.67 -24.84 -7.70
C LYS A 102 -14.99 -25.39 -7.16
N GLN A 103 -15.19 -26.72 -7.19
CA GLN A 103 -16.39 -27.36 -6.66
C GLN A 103 -16.52 -27.22 -5.14
N LYS A 104 -15.40 -27.25 -4.41
CA LYS A 104 -15.38 -27.06 -2.94
C LYS A 104 -15.49 -25.59 -2.51
N GLY A 105 -15.58 -24.65 -3.46
CA GLY A 105 -15.78 -23.22 -3.19
C GLY A 105 -14.57 -22.59 -2.50
N TYR A 106 -13.36 -22.85 -3.00
CA TYR A 106 -12.18 -22.07 -2.63
C TYR A 106 -12.17 -20.76 -3.44
N GLU A 107 -11.72 -19.67 -2.83
CA GLU A 107 -11.64 -18.38 -3.53
C GLU A 107 -10.45 -18.40 -4.51
N PRO A 108 -10.67 -18.01 -5.78
CA PRO A 108 -9.59 -17.77 -6.73
C PRO A 108 -8.85 -16.47 -6.38
N PHE A 109 -7.53 -16.54 -6.35
CA PHE A 109 -6.67 -15.35 -6.26
C PHE A 109 -5.87 -15.22 -7.55
N PRO A 110 -6.37 -14.46 -8.54
CA PRO A 110 -5.63 -14.25 -9.77
C PRO A 110 -4.31 -13.56 -9.46
N LYS A 111 -3.22 -14.12 -9.99
CA LYS A 111 -1.94 -13.41 -9.98
C LYS A 111 -2.14 -12.16 -10.83
N ARG A 112 -2.13 -10.99 -10.19
CA ARG A 112 -1.94 -9.72 -10.92
C ARG A 112 -0.57 -9.81 -11.58
N ASN A 113 -0.54 -10.27 -12.84
CA ASN A 113 0.61 -10.06 -13.70
C ASN A 113 0.70 -8.54 -13.85
N ILE A 114 1.57 -7.92 -13.07
CA ILE A 114 1.99 -6.55 -13.31
C ILE A 114 2.87 -6.63 -14.56
N THR A 115 2.25 -6.66 -15.73
CA THR A 115 2.88 -6.08 -16.90
C THR A 115 3.09 -4.60 -16.57
N PRO A 116 4.31 -4.06 -16.65
CA PRO A 116 4.51 -2.64 -16.46
C PRO A 116 3.87 -1.93 -17.64
N ASP A 117 2.59 -1.57 -17.54
CA ASP A 117 1.95 -0.75 -18.55
C ASP A 117 2.54 0.66 -18.49
N PRO A 118 3.07 1.18 -19.61
CA PRO A 118 3.42 2.57 -19.71
C PRO A 118 2.12 3.38 -19.69
N VAL A 119 2.07 4.34 -18.77
CA VAL A 119 1.10 5.44 -18.67
C VAL A 119 0.28 5.66 -19.95
N ALA A 120 -0.97 5.18 -19.98
CA ALA A 120 -1.94 5.55 -21.01
C ALA A 120 -3.33 5.69 -20.41
N VAL A 121 -3.81 6.93 -20.49
CA VAL A 121 -5.16 7.39 -20.17
C VAL A 121 -6.19 6.66 -21.03
N GLY A 122 -7.25 6.16 -20.39
CA GLY A 122 -8.54 5.90 -21.05
C GLY A 122 -8.66 4.55 -21.76
N GLY A 123 -9.39 3.64 -21.12
CA GLY A 123 -9.85 2.40 -21.73
C GLY A 123 -10.01 1.34 -20.67
N ALA A 124 -11.26 1.09 -20.26
CA ALA A 124 -11.61 -0.11 -19.52
C ALA A 124 -11.28 -1.31 -20.42
N THR A 125 -10.10 -1.90 -20.21
CA THR A 125 -9.78 -3.19 -20.77
C THR A 125 -10.50 -4.24 -19.94
N GLU A 126 -11.42 -4.91 -20.62
CA GLU A 126 -12.23 -6.02 -20.15
C GLU A 126 -11.35 -7.03 -19.41
N VAL A 127 -11.57 -7.14 -18.10
CA VAL A 127 -11.09 -8.26 -17.29
C VAL A 127 -11.83 -9.48 -17.79
N ASP A 128 -11.13 -10.38 -18.47
CA ASP A 128 -11.60 -11.71 -18.84
C ASP A 128 -12.22 -12.38 -17.60
N GLU A 129 -13.55 -12.47 -17.55
CA GLU A 129 -14.35 -13.02 -16.44
C GLU A 129 -14.26 -14.56 -16.35
N GLY A 130 -13.08 -15.12 -16.64
CA GLY A 130 -12.79 -16.54 -16.50
C GLY A 130 -12.02 -16.80 -15.22
N ILE A 131 -12.58 -17.59 -14.29
CA ILE A 131 -11.79 -18.19 -13.21
C ILE A 131 -10.77 -19.15 -13.86
N HIS A 132 -9.49 -18.79 -13.81
CA HIS A 132 -8.41 -19.53 -14.45
C HIS A 132 -7.74 -20.52 -13.50
N ALA A 133 -7.15 -21.57 -14.05
CA ALA A 133 -6.40 -22.56 -13.26
C ALA A 133 -5.17 -21.97 -12.54
N SER A 134 -4.68 -20.81 -13.00
CA SER A 134 -3.64 -20.01 -12.34
C SER A 134 -4.07 -19.47 -10.98
N ASP A 135 -5.36 -19.25 -10.76
CA ASP A 135 -5.87 -18.49 -9.61
C ASP A 135 -5.87 -19.32 -8.32
N TYR A 136 -5.72 -20.63 -8.43
CA TYR A 136 -5.58 -21.57 -7.32
C TYR A 136 -4.14 -22.00 -7.09
N GLU A 137 -3.19 -21.45 -7.85
CA GLU A 137 -1.79 -21.85 -7.79
C GLU A 137 -1.17 -21.61 -6.41
N TYR A 138 -1.67 -20.62 -5.65
CA TYR A 138 -1.24 -20.36 -4.28
C TYR A 138 -1.51 -21.54 -3.32
N LEU A 139 -2.56 -22.34 -3.55
CA LEU A 139 -2.87 -23.55 -2.78
C LEU A 139 -2.08 -24.76 -3.30
N ILE A 140 -2.01 -24.91 -4.62
CA ILE A 140 -1.34 -26.04 -5.25
C ILE A 140 0.18 -25.98 -5.04
N ALA A 141 0.80 -24.80 -5.10
CA ALA A 141 2.23 -24.64 -4.85
C ALA A 141 2.60 -25.02 -3.40
N MET A 142 1.75 -24.63 -2.43
CA MET A 142 1.90 -25.00 -1.03
C MET A 142 1.82 -26.52 -0.84
N ALA A 143 0.93 -27.18 -1.59
CA ALA A 143 0.79 -28.62 -1.58
C ALA A 143 2.01 -29.39 -2.08
N VAL A 144 2.64 -28.89 -3.15
CA VAL A 144 3.82 -29.53 -3.75
C VAL A 144 5.04 -29.40 -2.82
N GLY A 145 5.09 -28.35 -1.99
CA GLY A 145 6.18 -28.11 -1.04
C GLY A 145 6.17 -28.95 0.25
N GLY A 146 5.20 -29.85 0.44
CA GLY A 146 5.20 -30.78 1.60
C GLY A 146 4.90 -30.15 2.96
N THR A 147 4.22 -28.99 3.01
CA THR A 147 4.02 -28.18 4.23
C THR A 147 2.78 -28.55 5.05
N PHE A 148 2.37 -29.82 5.05
CA PHE A 148 1.14 -30.29 5.71
C PHE A 148 1.41 -30.81 7.11
N THR A 149 1.78 -29.92 8.02
CA THR A 149 2.03 -30.26 9.42
C THR A 149 1.11 -29.45 10.35
N PRO A 150 0.74 -29.96 11.52
CA PRO A 150 -0.07 -29.21 12.48
C PRO A 150 0.63 -27.91 12.93
N GLU A 151 1.96 -27.89 12.97
CA GLU A 151 2.75 -26.70 13.28
C GLU A 151 2.54 -25.60 12.22
N LYS A 152 2.47 -25.96 10.93
CA LYS A 152 2.21 -24.99 9.87
C LYS A 152 0.80 -24.41 9.96
N VAL A 153 -0.18 -25.22 10.35
CA VAL A 153 -1.55 -24.74 10.61
C VAL A 153 -1.54 -23.73 11.77
N GLN A 154 -0.85 -24.04 12.87
CA GLN A 154 -0.71 -23.11 13.99
C GLN A 154 -0.02 -21.80 13.59
N GLU A 155 1.02 -21.86 12.76
CA GLU A 155 1.69 -20.68 12.23
C GLU A 155 0.74 -19.80 11.39
N LEU A 156 -0.05 -20.41 10.49
CA LEU A 156 -1.01 -19.68 9.67
C LEU A 156 -2.16 -19.07 10.50
N ILE A 157 -2.60 -19.76 11.55
CA ILE A 157 -3.59 -19.22 12.50
C ILE A 157 -3.00 -18.05 13.28
N ALA A 158 -1.74 -18.13 13.70
CA ALA A 158 -1.06 -17.01 14.36
C ALA A 158 -0.91 -15.81 13.43
N GLN A 159 -0.60 -16.04 12.14
CA GLN A 159 -0.57 -14.99 11.12
C GLN A 159 -1.95 -14.37 10.90
N GLN A 160 -3.01 -15.19 10.85
CA GLN A 160 -4.38 -14.72 10.72
C GLN A 160 -4.75 -13.81 11.90
N LYS A 161 -4.47 -14.24 13.14
CA LYS A 161 -4.74 -13.45 14.33
C LYS A 161 -3.99 -12.11 14.31
N LYS A 162 -2.71 -12.12 13.92
CA LYS A 162 -1.92 -10.89 13.80
C LYS A 162 -2.54 -9.91 12.80
N LEU A 163 -2.99 -10.39 11.65
CA LEU A 163 -3.64 -9.56 10.64
C LEU A 163 -5.04 -9.08 11.07
N GLU A 164 -5.79 -9.89 11.83
CA GLU A 164 -7.07 -9.48 12.43
C GLU A 164 -6.86 -8.37 13.46
N ASP A 165 -5.85 -8.50 14.33
CA ASP A 165 -5.46 -7.47 15.29
C ASP A 165 -5.01 -6.18 14.57
N GLU A 166 -4.27 -6.31 13.47
CA GLU A 166 -3.84 -5.18 12.64
C GLU A 166 -5.04 -4.48 11.97
N ALA A 167 -5.98 -5.24 11.40
CA ALA A 167 -7.21 -4.71 10.81
C ALA A 167 -8.07 -3.96 11.85
N GLU A 168 -8.20 -4.50 13.05
CA GLU A 168 -8.91 -3.84 14.15
C GLU A 168 -8.22 -2.54 14.56
N SER A 169 -6.88 -2.56 14.66
CA SER A 169 -6.10 -1.37 14.99
C SER A 169 -6.22 -0.28 13.92
N LEU A 170 -6.25 -0.68 12.64
CA LEU A 170 -6.37 0.20 11.50
C LEU A 170 -7.77 0.79 11.40
N GLY A 171 -8.82 -0.02 11.61
CA GLY A 171 -10.21 0.46 11.59
C GLY A 171 -10.57 1.40 12.75
N LYS A 172 -9.79 1.39 13.84
CA LYS A 172 -9.89 2.39 14.92
C LYS A 172 -9.10 3.66 14.61
N ALA A 173 -8.11 3.59 13.73
CA ALA A 173 -7.33 4.74 13.34
C ALA A 173 -8.18 5.66 12.46
N THR A 174 -7.98 6.96 12.59
CA THR A 174 -8.55 7.94 11.65
C THR A 174 -7.49 8.37 10.65
N PRO A 175 -7.86 8.89 9.47
CA PRO A 175 -6.92 9.44 8.50
C PRO A 175 -5.96 10.48 9.10
N LYS A 176 -6.44 11.26 10.08
CA LYS A 176 -5.62 12.24 10.82
C LYS A 176 -4.55 11.56 11.67
N THR A 177 -4.92 10.53 12.44
CA THR A 177 -3.95 9.81 13.28
C THR A 177 -2.92 9.06 12.44
N LEU A 178 -3.33 8.50 11.28
CA LEU A 178 -2.40 7.87 10.35
C LEU A 178 -1.39 8.90 9.79
N TRP A 179 -1.86 10.11 9.48
CA TRP A 179 -0.98 11.16 9.01
C TRP A 179 -0.02 11.64 10.09
N LEU A 180 -0.49 11.85 11.33
CA LEU A 180 0.38 12.24 12.44
C LEU A 180 1.48 11.20 12.69
N ARG A 181 1.14 9.90 12.68
CA ARG A 181 2.14 8.83 12.84
C ARG A 181 3.23 8.86 11.76
N ASP A 182 2.86 9.14 10.51
CA ASP A 182 3.82 9.29 9.42
C ASP A 182 4.71 10.53 9.61
N LEU A 183 4.15 11.64 10.10
CA LEU A 183 4.92 12.86 10.38
C LEU A 183 5.90 12.64 11.53
N ASP A 184 5.47 11.98 12.61
CA ASP A 184 6.33 11.62 13.74
C ASP A 184 7.47 10.69 13.31
N ALA A 185 7.17 9.73 12.43
CA ALA A 185 8.19 8.84 11.86
C ALA A 185 9.18 9.60 10.97
N LEU A 186 8.67 10.52 10.14
CA LEU A 186 9.52 11.36 9.30
C LEU A 186 10.43 12.27 10.13
N GLU A 187 9.91 12.89 11.18
CA GLU A 187 10.67 13.78 12.07
C GLU A 187 11.84 13.05 12.73
N LYS A 188 11.60 11.85 13.26
CA LYS A 188 12.64 11.00 13.86
C LYS A 188 13.78 10.70 12.90
N GLU A 189 13.47 10.28 11.67
CA GLU A 189 14.49 9.97 10.67
C GLU A 189 15.22 11.23 10.18
N LEU A 190 14.51 12.36 10.13
CA LEU A 190 15.10 13.64 9.73
C LEU A 190 16.09 14.17 10.77
N ASP A 191 15.84 13.93 12.06
CA ASP A 191 16.75 14.28 13.15
C ASP A 191 18.04 13.46 13.11
N VAL A 192 17.97 12.18 12.72
CA VAL A 192 19.15 11.32 12.53
C VAL A 192 20.04 11.83 11.40
N ILE A 193 19.47 12.30 10.30
CA ILE A 193 20.22 12.80 9.14
C ILE A 193 20.89 14.15 9.41
N LYS A 194 20.31 14.96 10.31
CA LYS A 194 20.80 16.30 10.63
C LYS A 194 21.91 16.32 11.69
N GLN A 195 22.15 15.21 12.38
CA GLN A 195 23.31 15.02 13.28
C GLN A 195 24.57 14.66 12.50
#